data_AF-A0A533TUF9-F1
#
_entry.id   AF-A0A533TUF9-F1
#
_cell.length_a   1.000
_cell.length_b   1.000
_cell.length_c   1.000
_cell.angle_alpha   90.00
_cell.angle_beta   90.00
_cell.angle_gamma   90.00
#
_symmetry.space_group_name_H-M   'P 1'
#
loop_
_entity.id
_entity.type
_entity.pdbx_description
1 polymer ?
#
loop_
_entity_poly.entity_id
_entity_poly.type
_entity_poly.pdbx_seq_one_letter_code
_entity_poly.pdbx_strand_id
1 'polypeptide(L)'
;MNSTMRSIQVIGIYAVLLGLGLICIPNTLLGIFNLEPTREPWIRVLGIIVSEIGYYYVTVAMKGSDAFFRASIFGRFWLFAVLIVMIVLGIAKPILLLLASIDAASAVWTWKTLGTEGTRQ
;
A
#
# COMPACT_ATOMS: atom_id res chain seq x y z
N MET A 1 -11.59 13.05 13.16
CA MET A 1 -10.59 12.01 12.82
C MET A 1 -9.23 12.49 13.30
N ASN A 2 -8.51 11.65 14.03
CA ASN A 2 -7.15 11.97 14.47
C ASN A 2 -6.15 11.81 13.29
N SER A 3 -4.89 12.22 13.50
CA SER A 3 -3.91 12.24 12.41
C SER A 3 -3.53 10.83 11.95
N THR A 4 -3.51 9.86 12.87
CA THR A 4 -3.23 8.46 12.57
C THR A 4 -4.28 7.86 11.65
N MET A 5 -5.57 7.99 12.00
CA MET A 5 -6.71 7.54 11.20
C MET A 5 -6.67 8.15 9.80
N ARG A 6 -6.35 9.45 9.68
CA ARG A 6 -6.26 10.13 8.38
C ARG A 6 -5.16 9.55 7.50
N SER A 7 -3.99 9.24 8.07
CA SER A 7 -2.89 8.62 7.33
C SER A 7 -3.30 7.27 6.73
N ILE A 8 -4.01 6.44 7.50
CA ILE A 8 -4.48 5.12 7.08
C ILE A 8 -5.60 5.23 6.05
N GLN A 9 -6.51 6.20 6.21
CA GLN A 9 -7.58 6.43 5.24
C GLN A 9 -7.01 6.85 3.88
N VAL A 10 -6.02 7.75 3.84
CA VAL A 10 -5.41 8.23 2.60
C VAL A 10 -4.74 7.08 1.84
N ILE A 11 -3.92 6.27 2.52
CA ILE A 11 -3.27 5.13 1.87
C ILE A 11 -4.29 4.04 1.48
N GLY A 12 -5.35 3.87 2.26
CA GLY A 12 -6.45 2.95 1.93
C GLY A 12 -7.18 3.35 0.65
N ILE A 13 -7.56 4.62 0.51
CA ILE A 13 -8.18 5.15 -0.71
C ILE A 13 -7.24 4.98 -1.91
N TYR A 14 -5.96 5.31 -1.73
CA TYR A 14 -4.94 5.08 -2.75
C TYR A 14 -4.89 3.61 -3.19
N ALA A 15 -4.85 2.66 -2.24
CA ALA A 15 -4.80 1.23 -2.54
C ALA A 15 -6.08 0.75 -3.26
N VAL A 16 -7.26 1.24 -2.87
CA VAL A 16 -8.51 0.95 -3.60
C VAL A 16 -8.43 1.42 -5.04
N LEU A 17 -8.04 2.68 -5.26
CA LEU A 17 -7.96 3.25 -6.61
C LEU A 17 -6.90 2.55 -7.47
N LEU A 18 -5.74 2.24 -6.88
CA LEU A 18 -4.67 1.50 -7.54
C LEU A 18 -5.15 0.09 -7.94
N GLY A 19 -5.79 -0.62 -7.01
CA GLY A 19 -6.34 -1.95 -7.27
C GLY A 19 -7.41 -1.95 -8.36
N LEU A 20 -8.33 -0.99 -8.34
CA LEU A 20 -9.32 -0.80 -9.41
C LEU A 20 -8.65 -0.49 -10.76
N GLY A 21 -7.57 0.28 -10.78
CA GLY A 21 -6.77 0.53 -11.99
C GLY A 21 -6.17 -0.76 -12.56
N LEU A 22 -5.59 -1.61 -11.71
CA LEU A 22 -5.05 -2.92 -12.09
C LEU A 22 -6.14 -3.89 -12.57
N ILE A 23 -7.36 -3.78 -12.03
CA ILE A 23 -8.51 -4.59 -12.46
C ILE A 23 -9.01 -4.12 -13.82
N CYS A 24 -9.32 -2.84 -13.98
CA CYS A 24 -10.04 -2.33 -15.14
C CYS A 24 -9.13 -2.08 -16.36
N ILE A 25 -7.95 -1.51 -16.13
CA ILE A 25 -7.04 -1.02 -17.16
C ILE A 25 -5.56 -1.40 -16.88
N PRO A 26 -5.24 -2.69 -16.66
CA PRO A 26 -3.92 -3.12 -16.21
C PRO A 26 -2.79 -2.66 -17.11
N ASN A 27 -2.91 -2.84 -18.43
CA ASN A 27 -1.83 -2.53 -19.37
C ASN A 27 -1.59 -1.02 -19.54
N THR A 28 -2.62 -0.19 -19.36
CA THR A 28 -2.45 1.27 -19.31
C THR A 28 -1.65 1.66 -18.07
N LEU A 29 -2.01 1.09 -16.91
CA LEU A 29 -1.32 1.38 -15.65
C LEU A 29 0.13 0.87 -15.66
N LEU A 30 0.36 -0.36 -16.16
CA LEU A 30 1.71 -0.91 -16.36
C LEU A 30 2.54 -0.03 -17.30
N GLY A 31 1.94 0.45 -18.39
CA GLY A 31 2.59 1.34 -19.37
C GLY A 31 3.07 2.66 -18.77
N ILE A 32 2.31 3.25 -17.83
CA ILE A 32 2.74 4.48 -17.09
C ILE A 32 4.06 4.24 -16.36
N PHE A 33 4.29 3.02 -15.87
CA PHE A 33 5.51 2.63 -15.17
C PHE A 33 6.55 1.95 -16.08
N ASN A 34 6.39 2.03 -17.40
CA ASN A 34 7.27 1.37 -18.38
C ASN A 34 7.45 -0.14 -18.12
N LEU A 35 6.39 -0.79 -17.62
CA LEU A 35 6.32 -2.23 -17.46
C LEU A 35 5.75 -2.87 -18.73
N GLU A 36 6.15 -4.11 -18.98
CA GLU A 36 5.66 -4.84 -20.15
C GLU A 36 4.17 -5.15 -20.00
N PRO A 37 3.38 -5.03 -21.09
CA PRO A 37 1.98 -5.41 -21.06
C PRO A 37 1.86 -6.92 -20.80
N THR A 38 0.84 -7.29 -20.04
CA THR A 38 0.53 -8.68 -19.73
C THR A 38 -0.86 -9.07 -20.19
N ARG A 39 -1.02 -10.35 -20.52
CA ARG A 39 -2.33 -10.99 -20.77
C ARG A 39 -2.70 -11.97 -19.65
N GLU A 40 -1.81 -12.16 -18.69
CA GLU A 40 -2.04 -13.04 -17.56
C GLU A 40 -3.14 -12.48 -16.65
N PRO A 41 -4.06 -13.33 -16.15
CA PRO A 41 -5.14 -12.88 -15.28
C PRO A 41 -4.64 -12.39 -13.92
N TRP A 42 -3.44 -12.83 -13.51
CA TRP A 42 -2.86 -12.56 -12.19
C TRP A 42 -2.70 -11.08 -11.85
N ILE A 43 -2.53 -10.20 -12.84
CA ILE A 43 -2.45 -8.75 -12.57
C ILE A 43 -3.78 -8.20 -12.03
N ARG A 44 -4.91 -8.74 -12.50
CA ARG A 44 -6.25 -8.35 -12.03
C ARG A 44 -6.52 -8.96 -10.66
N VAL A 45 -6.07 -10.19 -10.43
CA VAL A 45 -6.14 -10.84 -9.10
C VAL A 45 -5.36 -10.01 -8.07
N LEU A 46 -4.15 -9.56 -8.42
CA LEU A 46 -3.39 -8.63 -7.58
C LEU A 46 -4.17 -7.34 -7.32
N GLY A 47 -4.79 -6.77 -8.35
CA GLY A 47 -5.66 -5.60 -8.22
C GLY A 47 -6.82 -5.80 -7.24
N ILE A 48 -7.49 -6.97 -7.28
CA ILE A 48 -8.55 -7.35 -6.34
C ILE A 48 -8.01 -7.36 -4.91
N ILE A 49 -6.91 -8.08 -4.67
CA ILE A 49 -6.30 -8.20 -3.33
C ILE A 49 -5.87 -6.82 -2.79
N VAL A 50 -5.22 -6.00 -3.62
CA VAL A 50 -4.78 -4.65 -3.22
C VAL A 50 -5.99 -3.76 -2.91
N SER A 51 -7.06 -3.84 -3.70
CA SER A 51 -8.29 -3.08 -3.45
C SER A 51 -9.01 -3.54 -2.18
N GLU A 52 -9.02 -4.84 -1.90
CA GLU A 52 -9.58 -5.42 -0.68
C GLU A 52 -8.83 -4.93 0.57
N ILE A 53 -7.50 -4.96 0.55
CA ILE A 53 -6.67 -4.42 1.62
C ILE A 53 -6.94 -2.92 1.82
N GLY A 54 -7.05 -2.17 0.72
CA GLY A 54 -7.40 -0.75 0.76
C GLY A 54 -8.75 -0.49 1.42
N TYR A 55 -9.76 -1.33 1.12
CA TYR A 55 -11.07 -1.26 1.75
C TYR A 55 -11.01 -1.53 3.26
N TYR A 56 -10.21 -2.50 3.71
CA TYR A 56 -9.98 -2.73 5.13
C TYR A 56 -9.32 -1.52 5.80
N TYR A 57 -8.35 -0.88 5.15
CA TYR A 57 -7.70 0.32 5.66
C TYR A 57 -8.70 1.46 5.85
N VAL A 58 -9.53 1.75 4.85
CA VAL A 58 -10.57 2.79 4.94
C VAL A 58 -11.57 2.47 6.06
N THR A 59 -12.04 1.23 6.14
CA THR A 59 -13.02 0.81 7.14
C THR A 59 -12.48 0.92 8.57
N VAL A 60 -11.25 0.45 8.80
CA VAL A 60 -10.64 0.51 10.13
C VAL A 60 -10.24 1.94 10.49
N ALA A 61 -9.80 2.75 9.53
CA ALA A 61 -9.53 4.17 9.76
C ALA A 61 -10.76 4.93 10.29
N MET A 62 -11.98 4.54 9.91
CA MET A 62 -13.21 5.16 10.43
C MET A 62 -13.52 4.76 11.87
N LYS A 63 -13.21 3.52 12.27
CA LYS A 63 -13.51 2.99 13.61
C LYS A 63 -12.39 3.21 14.64
N GLY A 64 -11.15 3.37 14.18
CA GLY A 64 -9.96 3.51 15.02
C GLY A 64 -9.54 2.18 15.65
N SER A 65 -8.36 1.67 15.29
CA SER A 65 -7.78 0.48 15.91
C SER A 65 -6.27 0.56 15.93
N ASP A 66 -5.70 0.83 17.10
CA ASP A 66 -4.25 0.93 17.28
C ASP A 66 -3.53 -0.37 16.92
N ALA A 67 -4.14 -1.53 17.24
CA ALA A 67 -3.61 -2.83 16.88
C ALA A 67 -3.46 -2.97 15.36
N PHE A 68 -4.48 -2.56 14.61
CA PHE A 68 -4.45 -2.57 13.14
C PHE A 68 -3.45 -1.56 12.58
N PHE A 69 -3.36 -0.36 13.18
CA PHE A 69 -2.40 0.66 12.75
C PHE A 69 -0.96 0.15 12.90
N ARG A 70 -0.63 -0.50 14.02
CA ARG A 70 0.68 -1.15 14.24
C ARG A 70 0.93 -2.29 13.27
N ALA A 71 -0.05 -3.16 13.05
CA ALA A 71 0.07 -4.26 12.10
C ALA A 71 0.31 -3.76 10.66
N SER A 72 -0.40 -2.72 10.22
CA SER A 72 -0.24 -2.15 8.88
C SER A 72 1.12 -1.48 8.66
N ILE A 73 1.73 -0.90 9.71
CA ILE A 73 3.10 -0.37 9.63
C ILE A 73 4.07 -1.51 9.33
N PHE A 74 3.99 -2.61 10.09
CA PHE A 74 4.85 -3.78 9.87
C PHE A 74 4.63 -4.38 8.47
N GLY A 75 3.38 -4.58 8.06
CA GLY A 75 3.06 -5.14 6.73
C GLY A 75 3.60 -4.31 5.57
N ARG A 76 3.50 -2.97 5.65
CA ARG A 76 4.03 -2.07 4.60
C ARG A 76 5.56 -2.07 4.55
N PHE A 77 6.25 -2.09 5.69
CA PHE A 77 7.71 -2.23 5.72
C PHE A 77 8.18 -3.61 5.28
N TRP A 78 7.43 -4.66 5.60
CA TRP A 78 7.69 -6.02 5.11
C TRP A 78 7.64 -6.07 3.59
N LEU A 79 6.58 -5.53 2.96
CA LEU A 79 6.47 -5.43 1.51
C LEU A 79 7.66 -4.69 0.90
N PHE A 80 8.03 -3.55 1.47
CA PHE A 80 9.19 -2.76 1.04
C PHE A 80 10.50 -3.56 1.10
N ALA A 81 10.76 -4.24 2.22
CA ALA A 81 11.96 -5.04 2.40
C ALA A 81 12.04 -6.21 1.41
N VAL A 82 10.93 -6.94 1.21
CA VAL A 82 10.89 -8.06 0.26
C VAL A 82 11.10 -7.58 -1.17
N LEU A 83 10.49 -6.45 -1.56
CA LEU A 83 10.70 -5.89 -2.91
C LEU A 83 12.15 -5.45 -3.14
N ILE A 84 12.82 -4.88 -2.14
CA ILE A 84 14.26 -4.59 -2.24
C ILE A 84 15.06 -5.87 -2.50
N VAL A 85 14.79 -6.94 -1.73
CA VAL A 85 15.47 -8.23 -1.92
C VAL A 85 15.23 -8.77 -3.33
N MET A 86 13.99 -8.75 -3.82
CA MET A 86 13.66 -9.20 -5.18
C MET A 86 14.37 -8.39 -6.27
N ILE A 87 14.53 -7.07 -6.08
CA ILE A 87 15.25 -6.21 -7.02
C ILE A 87 16.75 -6.53 -7.01
N VAL A 88 17.36 -6.68 -5.82
CA VAL A 88 18.78 -7.04 -5.68
C VAL A 88 19.08 -8.41 -6.29
N LEU A 89 18.15 -9.36 -6.20
CA LEU A 89 18.25 -10.67 -6.82
C LEU A 89 17.92 -10.69 -8.32
N GLY A 90 17.52 -9.55 -8.92
CA GLY A 90 17.18 -9.45 -10.34
C GLY A 90 15.83 -10.07 -10.73
N ILE A 91 14.98 -10.42 -9.76
CA ILE A 91 13.65 -11.02 -9.97
C ILE A 91 12.61 -9.94 -10.33
N ALA A 92 12.76 -8.75 -9.76
CA ALA A 92 11.83 -7.63 -9.91
C ALA A 92 12.48 -6.43 -10.60
N LYS A 93 11.70 -5.67 -11.38
CA LYS A 93 12.17 -4.43 -12.01
C LYS A 93 12.32 -3.32 -10.95
N PRO A 94 13.39 -2.50 -10.99
CA PRO A 94 13.63 -1.43 -10.02
C PRO A 94 12.49 -0.41 -9.88
N ILE A 95 11.65 -0.25 -10.91
CA ILE A 95 10.49 0.66 -10.86
C ILE A 95 9.49 0.29 -9.75
N LEU A 96 9.44 -0.98 -9.34
CA LEU A 96 8.61 -1.40 -8.20
C LEU A 96 9.03 -0.74 -6.88
N LEU A 97 10.28 -0.25 -6.79
CA LEU A 97 10.75 0.49 -5.63
C LEU A 97 10.02 1.84 -5.47
N LEU A 98 9.55 2.44 -6.56
CA LEU A 98 8.75 3.67 -6.49
C LEU A 98 7.43 3.41 -5.74
N LEU A 99 6.75 2.32 -6.11
CA LEU A 99 5.50 1.90 -5.46
C LEU A 99 5.75 1.56 -3.99
N ALA A 100 6.78 0.75 -3.73
CA ALA A 100 7.16 0.33 -2.39
C ALA A 100 7.54 1.53 -1.49
N SER A 101 8.16 2.56 -2.07
CA SER A 101 8.54 3.78 -1.35
C SER A 101 7.32 4.59 -0.93
N ILE A 102 6.26 4.63 -1.74
CA ILE A 102 4.99 5.28 -1.36
C ILE A 102 4.38 4.57 -0.16
N ASP A 103 4.34 3.23 -0.17
CA ASP A 103 3.87 2.43 0.96
C ASP A 103 4.70 2.67 2.23
N ALA A 104 6.04 2.63 2.11
CA ALA A 104 6.93 2.88 3.23
C ALA A 104 6.80 4.31 3.79
N ALA A 105 6.72 5.32 2.92
CA ALA A 105 6.52 6.72 3.34
C ALA A 105 5.19 6.91 4.07
N SER A 106 4.12 6.27 3.59
CA SER A 106 2.83 6.28 4.27
C SER A 106 2.89 5.57 5.64
N ALA A 107 3.70 4.51 5.76
CA ALA A 107 3.90 3.79 7.03
C ALA A 107 4.67 4.64 8.05
N VAL A 108 5.68 5.39 7.59
CA VAL A 108 6.39 6.38 8.43
C VAL A 108 5.43 7.45 8.94
N TRP A 109 4.49 7.93 8.12
CA TRP A 109 3.49 8.90 8.55
C TRP A 109 2.57 8.32 9.63
N THR A 110 2.05 7.11 9.44
CA THR A 110 1.25 6.42 10.46
C THR A 110 2.05 6.21 11.75
N TRP A 111 3.31 5.78 11.68
CA TRP A 111 4.14 5.53 12.85
C TRP A 111 4.36 6.79 13.70
N LYS A 112 4.71 7.90 13.04
CA LYS A 112 4.92 9.20 13.71
C LYS A 112 3.64 9.69 14.41
N THR A 113 2.49 9.56 13.76
CA THR A 113 1.21 10.04 14.29
C THR A 113 0.67 9.16 15.42
N LEU A 114 0.85 7.84 15.32
CA LEU A 114 0.46 6.90 16.37
C LEU A 114 1.26 7.14 17.66
N GLY A 115 2.58 7.40 17.55
CA GLY A 115 3.44 7.69 18.70
C GLY A 115 3.08 8.98 19.43
N THR A 116 2.61 10.01 18.70
CA THR A 116 2.18 11.30 19.28
C THR A 116 0.80 11.25 19.95
N GLU A 117 -0.04 10.28 19.58
CA GLU A 117 -1.38 10.14 20.15
C GLU A 117 -1.39 9.28 21.41
N GLY A 118 -0.55 8.23 21.47
CA GLY A 118 -0.35 7.44 22.69
C GLY A 118 0.34 8.17 23.85
N THR A 119 0.92 9.35 23.60
CA THR A 119 1.50 10.24 24.64
C THR A 119 0.52 11.31 25.14
N ARG A 120 -0.68 11.42 24.55
CA ARG A 120 -1.71 12.41 24.92
C ARG A 120 -2.92 11.81 25.67
N GLN A 121 -2.89 10.52 25.97
CA GLN A 121 -3.86 9.83 26.85
C GLN A 121 -3.24 9.65 28.23
#